data_AF-A0A944AV85-F1
#
_entry.id   AF-A0A944AV85-F1
#
_cell.length_a   1.000
_cell.length_b   1.000
_cell.length_c   1.000
_cell.angle_alpha   90.00
_cell.angle_beta   90.00
_cell.angle_gamma   90.00
#
_symmetry.space_group_name_H-M   'P 1'
#
loop_
_entity.id
_entity.type
_entity.pdbx_description
1 polymer ?
#
loop_
_entity_poly.entity_id
_entity_poly.type
_entity_poly.pdbx_seq_one_letter_code
_entity_poly.pdbx_strand_id
1 'polypeptide(L)'
;MSEAIPVFEAKNKLPFYIHKAEAEGPVFLSRRNKEVAVVISVDDYNKLLNQASKNRSHMSFLDRVKDFHERNKDLYSDSEVEQLFNNARCKDTNAFFEDNVWDGIMESNHE
;
A
#
# COMPACT_ATOMS: atom_id res chain seq x y z
N MET A 1 -2.78 25.60 10.20
CA MET A 1 -3.25 24.67 9.15
C MET A 1 -2.84 25.27 7.83
N SER A 2 -2.11 24.52 7.00
CA SER A 2 -1.74 24.92 5.64
C SER A 2 -2.99 25.09 4.79
N GLU A 3 -3.12 26.22 4.10
CA GLU A 3 -4.25 26.52 3.23
C GLU A 3 -4.29 25.55 2.05
N ALA A 4 -5.40 24.80 1.90
CA ALA A 4 -5.53 23.77 0.88
C ALA A 4 -5.88 24.37 -0.49
N ILE A 5 -5.00 24.14 -1.46
CA ILE A 5 -5.01 24.80 -2.76
C ILE A 5 -6.03 24.15 -3.69
N PRO A 6 -6.93 24.92 -4.34
CA PRO A 6 -7.89 24.34 -5.26
C PRO A 6 -7.22 23.59 -6.41
N VAL A 7 -7.72 22.40 -6.75
CA VAL A 7 -7.18 21.55 -7.82
C VAL A 7 -7.12 22.28 -9.17
N PHE A 8 -8.04 23.20 -9.45
CA PHE A 8 -8.00 23.99 -10.68
C PHE A 8 -6.79 24.94 -10.72
N GLU A 9 -6.38 25.50 -9.58
CA GLU A 9 -5.19 26.35 -9.50
C GLU A 9 -3.93 25.50 -9.55
N ALA A 10 -3.93 24.36 -8.85
CA ALA A 10 -2.83 23.41 -8.85
C ALA A 10 -2.52 22.88 -10.25
N LYS A 11 -3.53 22.64 -11.08
CA LYS A 11 -3.34 22.23 -12.48
C LYS A 11 -2.56 23.26 -13.30
N ASN A 12 -2.85 24.54 -13.12
CA ASN A 12 -2.21 25.61 -13.91
C ASN A 12 -0.78 25.91 -13.46
N LYS A 13 -0.47 25.64 -12.19
CA LYS A 13 0.82 25.95 -11.56
C LYS A 13 1.48 24.69 -10.98
N LEU A 14 1.26 23.54 -11.61
CA LEU A 14 1.72 22.26 -11.08
C LEU A 14 3.24 22.23 -10.83
N PRO A 15 4.10 22.71 -11.75
CA PRO A 15 5.56 22.74 -11.51
C PRO A 15 5.94 23.57 -10.29
N PHE A 16 5.28 24.70 -10.09
CA PHE A 16 5.50 25.55 -8.91
C PHE A 16 5.17 24.81 -7.61
N TYR A 17 4.05 24.09 -7.57
CA TYR A 17 3.65 23.34 -6.37
C TYR A 17 4.50 22.09 -6.12
N ILE A 18 5.08 21.50 -7.16
CA ILE A 18 6.08 20.43 -7.01
C ILE A 18 7.34 20.98 -6.35
N HIS A 19 7.89 22.09 -6.85
CA HIS A 19 9.07 22.73 -6.24
C HIS A 19 8.79 23.21 -4.82
N LYS A 20 7.59 23.74 -4.56
CA LYS A 20 7.16 24.10 -3.21
C LYS A 20 7.11 22.87 -2.29
N ALA A 21 6.58 21.75 -2.78
CA ALA A 21 6.53 20.50 -2.03
C ALA A 21 7.92 19.93 -1.70
N GLU A 22 8.90 20.17 -2.57
CA GLU A 22 10.29 19.77 -2.40
C GLU A 22 11.04 20.67 -1.40
N ALA A 23 10.84 21.99 -1.46
CA ALA A 23 11.60 22.95 -0.67
C ALA A 23 10.96 23.29 0.69
N GLU A 24 9.64 23.44 0.74
CA GLU A 24 8.90 23.95 1.91
C GLU A 24 8.07 22.87 2.61
N GLY A 25 7.86 21.72 1.95
CA GLY A 25 7.12 20.58 2.48
C GLY A 25 5.68 20.44 1.92
N PRO A 26 4.85 19.56 2.50
CA PRO A 26 3.62 19.07 1.89
C PRO A 26 2.63 20.16 1.45
N VAL A 27 2.09 20.00 0.24
CA VAL A 27 1.07 20.91 -0.33
C VAL A 27 -0.26 20.17 -0.43
N PHE A 28 -1.28 20.68 0.26
CA PHE A 28 -2.63 20.10 0.26
C PHE A 28 -3.45 20.62 -0.91
N LEU A 29 -4.19 19.72 -1.56
CA LEU A 29 -5.06 20.02 -2.69
C LEU A 29 -6.52 19.84 -2.31
N SER A 30 -7.36 20.79 -2.71
CA SER A 30 -8.79 20.80 -2.42
C SER A 30 -9.66 20.78 -3.68
N ARG A 31 -10.80 20.08 -3.62
CA ARG A 31 -11.85 20.11 -4.64
C ARG A 31 -13.16 20.46 -3.96
N ARG A 32 -13.82 21.54 -4.42
CA ARG A 32 -15.06 22.06 -3.79
C ARG A 32 -14.88 22.28 -2.28
N ASN A 33 -13.77 22.90 -1.88
CA ASN A 33 -13.39 23.18 -0.49
C ASN A 33 -13.25 21.95 0.42
N LYS A 34 -13.09 20.75 -0.16
CA LYS A 34 -12.72 19.54 0.57
C LYS A 34 -11.31 19.13 0.19
N GLU A 35 -10.47 18.81 1.16
CA GLU A 35 -9.16 18.23 0.89
C GLU A 35 -9.33 16.86 0.22
N VAL A 36 -8.60 16.64 -0.88
CA VAL A 36 -8.72 15.43 -1.69
C VAL A 36 -7.38 14.77 -1.99
N ALA A 37 -6.29 15.51 -1.96
CA ALA A 37 -4.96 15.00 -2.26
C ALA A 37 -3.88 15.84 -1.58
N VAL A 38 -2.67 15.29 -1.53
CA VAL A 38 -1.48 15.98 -1.04
C VAL A 38 -0.33 15.75 -2.03
N VAL A 39 0.46 16.77 -2.28
CA VAL A 39 1.72 16.69 -3.02
C VAL A 39 2.84 16.73 -2.00
N ILE A 40 3.74 15.76 -2.07
CA ILE A 40 4.90 15.63 -1.18
C ILE A 40 6.14 15.29 -2.01
N SER A 41 7.31 15.61 -1.48
CA SER A 41 8.58 15.16 -2.06
C SER A 41 8.66 13.63 -2.04
N VAL A 42 9.39 13.07 -3.00
CA VAL A 42 9.61 11.61 -3.07
C VAL A 42 10.37 11.13 -1.82
N ASP A 43 11.30 11.93 -1.31
CA ASP A 43 12.05 11.59 -0.10
C ASP A 43 11.14 11.51 1.13
N ASP A 44 10.20 12.45 1.29
CA ASP A 44 9.27 12.43 2.41
C ASP A 44 8.24 11.32 2.27
N TYR A 45 7.79 11.02 1.05
CA TYR A 45 6.98 9.83 0.78
C TYR A 45 7.70 8.54 1.23
N ASN A 46 8.97 8.39 0.85
CA ASN A 46 9.78 7.23 1.23
C ASN A 46 10.00 7.15 2.75
N LYS A 47 10.23 8.28 3.43
CA LYS A 47 10.32 8.32 4.90
C LYS A 47 9.01 7.87 5.54
N LEU A 48 7.86 8.33 5.05
CA LEU A 48 6.55 7.92 5.56
C LEU A 48 6.30 6.43 5.36
N LEU A 49 6.64 5.88 4.19
CA LEU A 49 6.57 4.45 3.94
C LEU A 49 7.46 3.63 4.89
N ASN A 50 8.68 4.11 5.14
CA ASN A 50 9.63 3.46 6.03
C ASN A 50 9.26 3.56 7.51
N GLN A 51 8.58 4.64 7.92
CA GLN A 51 8.03 4.75 9.27
C GLN A 51 6.79 3.86 9.44
N ALA A 52 5.92 3.82 8.44
CA ALA A 52 4.77 2.91 8.43
C ALA A 52 5.19 1.43 8.40
N SER A 53 6.33 1.11 7.78
CA SER A 53 6.90 -0.25 7.80
C SER A 53 7.58 -0.56 9.12
N LYS A 54 8.27 0.38 9.77
CA LYS A 54 8.83 0.21 11.12
C LYS A 54 7.75 0.01 12.19
N ASN A 55 6.63 0.71 12.07
CA ASN A 55 5.46 0.48 12.94
C ASN A 55 4.81 -0.89 12.68
N ARG A 56 4.93 -1.45 11.48
CA ARG A 56 4.51 -2.83 11.12
C ARG A 56 5.59 -3.89 11.29
N SER A 57 6.85 -3.52 11.52
CA SER A 57 7.96 -4.46 11.78
C SER A 57 8.04 -4.85 13.25
N HIS A 58 7.31 -4.16 14.13
CA HIS A 58 7.05 -4.59 15.50
C HIS A 58 5.87 -5.56 15.63
N MET A 59 5.08 -5.76 14.57
CA MET A 59 4.05 -6.81 14.54
C MET A 59 4.73 -8.15 14.31
N SER A 60 4.51 -9.07 15.25
CA SER A 60 4.90 -10.47 15.12
C SER A 60 4.32 -11.05 13.83
N PHE A 61 4.97 -12.07 13.25
CA PHE A 61 4.39 -12.85 12.15
C PHE A 61 2.95 -13.30 12.47
N LEU A 62 2.67 -13.59 13.75
CA LEU A 62 1.34 -13.95 14.24
C LEU A 62 0.33 -12.79 14.16
N ASP A 63 0.76 -11.55 14.39
CA ASP A 63 -0.11 -10.38 14.27
C ASP A 63 -0.48 -10.12 12.81
N ARG A 64 0.46 -10.36 11.88
CA ARG A 64 0.18 -10.27 10.43
C ARG A 64 -0.82 -11.32 9.97
N VAL A 65 -0.69 -12.55 10.49
CA VAL A 65 -1.63 -13.65 10.25
C VAL A 65 -3.01 -13.32 10.80
N LYS A 66 -3.07 -12.77 12.01
CA LYS A 66 -4.34 -12.38 12.63
C LYS A 66 -5.02 -11.25 11.86
N ASP A 67 -4.26 -10.24 11.44
CA ASP A 67 -4.73 -9.14 10.59
C ASP A 67 -5.25 -9.64 9.23
N PHE A 68 -4.59 -10.65 8.66
CA PHE A 68 -5.01 -11.28 7.41
C PHE A 68 -6.30 -12.08 7.60
N HIS A 69 -6.41 -12.80 8.72
CA HIS A 69 -7.59 -13.59 9.06
C HIS A 69 -8.79 -12.69 9.38
N GLU A 70 -8.59 -11.57 10.09
CA GLU A 70 -9.64 -10.58 10.36
C GLU A 70 -10.15 -9.90 9.07
N ARG A 71 -9.26 -9.68 8.09
CA ARG A 71 -9.64 -9.09 6.79
C ARG A 71 -10.32 -10.06 5.83
N ASN A 72 -10.08 -11.36 5.98
CA ASN A 72 -10.60 -12.40 5.08
C ASN A 72 -11.60 -13.37 5.77
N LYS A 73 -12.11 -12.98 6.94
CA LYS A 73 -13.00 -13.79 7.79
C LYS A 73 -14.28 -14.25 7.09
N ASP A 74 -14.70 -13.52 6.05
CA ASP A 74 -15.91 -13.82 5.29
C ASP A 74 -15.65 -14.63 4.00
N LEU A 75 -14.38 -14.97 3.70
CA LEU A 75 -13.98 -15.57 2.42
C LEU A 75 -13.36 -16.97 2.53
N TYR A 76 -12.91 -17.40 3.71
CA TYR A 76 -12.27 -18.70 3.90
C TYR A 76 -12.80 -19.44 5.12
N SER A 77 -13.03 -20.74 4.97
CA SER A 77 -13.37 -21.63 6.08
C SER A 77 -12.12 -21.95 6.91
N ASP A 78 -12.26 -22.13 8.23
CA ASP A 78 -11.16 -22.43 9.15
C ASP A 78 -10.28 -23.61 8.68
N SER A 79 -10.87 -24.57 7.95
CA SER A 79 -10.14 -25.73 7.39
C SER A 79 -9.17 -25.39 6.25
N GLU A 80 -9.46 -24.36 5.44
CA GLU A 80 -8.58 -23.93 4.35
C GLU A 80 -7.37 -23.15 4.87
N VAL A 81 -7.60 -22.41 5.95
CA VAL A 81 -6.57 -21.66 6.67
C VAL A 81 -5.56 -22.61 7.31
N GLU A 82 -6.01 -23.71 7.94
CA GLU A 82 -5.11 -24.73 8.48
C GLU A 82 -4.29 -25.46 7.41
N GLN A 83 -4.85 -25.70 6.22
CA GLN A 83 -4.12 -26.31 5.11
C GLN A 83 -3.01 -25.39 4.58
N LEU A 84 -3.25 -24.09 4.50
CA LEU A 84 -2.23 -23.09 4.17
C LEU A 84 -1.07 -23.09 5.19
N PHE A 85 -1.38 -23.22 6.48
CA PHE A 85 -0.36 -23.30 7.53
C PHE A 85 0.43 -24.61 7.47
N ASN A 86 -0.23 -25.74 7.24
CA ASN A 86 0.46 -27.03 7.10
C ASN A 86 1.37 -27.07 5.87
N ASN A 87 0.93 -26.48 4.75
CA ASN A 87 1.74 -26.36 3.54
C ASN A 87 2.96 -25.43 3.74
N ALA A 88 2.84 -24.37 4.54
CA ALA A 88 3.97 -23.52 4.90
C ALA A 88 4.93 -24.18 5.90
N ARG A 89 4.44 -25.11 6.73
CA ARG A 89 5.22 -25.84 7.74
C ARG A 89 5.96 -27.05 7.15
N CYS A 90 5.41 -27.67 6.11
CA CYS A 90 6.05 -28.74 5.33
C CYS A 90 6.84 -28.15 4.16
N LYS A 91 8.04 -27.64 4.43
CA LYS A 91 9.09 -27.51 3.41
C LYS A 91 10.20 -28.52 3.70
N ASP A 92 9.97 -29.76 3.27
CA ASP A 92 11.08 -30.61 2.85
C ASP A 92 11.57 -30.11 1.49
N THR A 93 12.76 -29.52 1.55
CA THR A 93 13.80 -29.34 0.51
C THR A 93 13.45 -29.52 -0.98
N ASN A 94 13.73 -28.45 -1.74
CA ASN A 94 14.12 -28.44 -3.17
C ASN A 94 13.14 -28.96 -4.22
N ALA A 95 12.23 -28.09 -4.68
CA ALA A 95 11.94 -27.79 -6.10
C ALA A 95 10.74 -26.82 -6.17
N PHE A 96 10.65 -26.00 -7.23
CA PHE A 96 9.49 -25.15 -7.60
C PHE A 96 9.28 -23.82 -6.83
N PHE A 97 10.32 -23.00 -6.65
CA PHE A 97 10.12 -21.59 -6.23
C PHE A 97 10.13 -20.57 -7.38
N GLU A 98 10.20 -21.03 -8.62
CA GLU A 98 9.93 -20.21 -9.81
C GLU A 98 8.85 -20.94 -10.59
N ASP A 99 7.60 -20.46 -10.49
CA ASP A 99 6.70 -20.33 -11.66
C ASP A 99 5.30 -19.80 -11.31
N ASN A 100 4.77 -19.98 -10.09
CA ASN A 100 3.32 -19.74 -9.89
C ASN A 100 2.93 -18.45 -9.15
N VAL A 101 3.74 -17.38 -9.23
CA VAL A 101 3.33 -16.05 -8.69
C VAL A 101 2.67 -15.17 -9.75
N TRP A 102 2.78 -15.51 -11.05
CA TRP A 102 2.30 -14.66 -12.15
C TRP A 102 1.02 -15.13 -12.85
N ASP A 103 0.57 -16.38 -12.64
CA ASP A 103 -0.60 -16.92 -13.36
C ASP A 103 -1.95 -16.29 -12.98
N GLY A 104 -2.02 -15.50 -11.91
CA GLY A 104 -3.25 -14.82 -11.50
C GLY A 104 -3.48 -13.43 -12.10
N ILE A 105 -2.54 -12.87 -12.87
CA ILE A 105 -2.59 -11.45 -13.30
C ILE A 105 -2.79 -11.26 -14.82
N MET A 106 -2.71 -12.32 -15.64
CA MET A 106 -2.77 -12.18 -17.11
C MET A 106 -4.00 -12.75 -17.82
N GLU A 107 -4.99 -13.33 -17.14
CA GLU A 107 -6.16 -13.94 -17.82
C GLU A 107 -7.45 -13.09 -17.86
N SER A 108 -7.41 -11.79 -17.51
CA SER A 108 -8.59 -10.91 -17.62
C SER A 108 -8.53 -9.90 -18.78
N ASN A 109 -7.96 -10.29 -19.92
CA ASN A 109 -8.12 -9.59 -21.20
C ASN A 109 -8.19 -10.58 -22.36
N HIS A 110 -9.25 -11.37 -22.45
CA HIS A 110 -9.82 -11.83 -23.73
C HIS A 110 -11.18 -12.50 -23.47
N GLU A 111 -12.24 -11.71 -23.58
CA GLU A 111 -13.46 -11.92 -24.40
C GLU A 111 -14.59 -10.97 -23.96
#